data_AF-A0A7X6J5W5-F1
#
_entry.id   AF-A0A7X6J5W5-F1
#
_cell.length_a   1.000
_cell.length_b   1.000
_cell.length_c   1.000
_cell.angle_alpha   90.00
_cell.angle_beta   90.00
_cell.angle_gamma   90.00
#
_symmetry.space_group_name_H-M   'P 1'
#
loop_
_entity.id
_entity.type
_entity.pdbx_description
1 polymer ?
#
loop_
_entity_poly.entity_id
_entity_poly.type
_entity_poly.pdbx_seq_one_letter_code
_entity_poly.pdbx_strand_id
1 'polypeptide(L)'
;MSELAVLREYEEADTREGWKVVAAAHVLTAVTFGAAYSFSATFPGLAAEFSASRGETALVFSISAFLFYSLGAIAGPLADRRSPRSLVVLGLAAMILGYIGASRAGSLLSLYIWYGFGVGFGIGLSYVPALGVVQSWFIRKRSQASGIATAGLGLGTLILPFAVGQALPSIGWRGCFVALACVFAGLGLPAAMFIRKRRDNTSRRSVRDGHADALTLWRDSRFCLFYIVLILSSFCTFIPYVHIVAAAQDMGLSIQDGTALVGLIGVGNVIGRFFLAGLGDRLGRRRLLASLTFAVAGSFALWASATGMIQLALFALTFGMSYGGCVGLYPAVAADLFGTRRIGAVLGYLYTAVGIAALIGPTAAGFIFDRTGSYFGPIVASGVAAFIAGFIALRLERKSAIAL
;
A
#
# COMPACT_ATOMS: atom_id res chain seq x y z
N MET A 1 36.84 7.37 -1.69
CA MET A 1 36.92 5.90 -1.70
C MET A 1 38.05 5.53 -2.65
N SER A 2 38.90 4.56 -2.32
CA SER A 2 39.83 4.04 -3.33
C SER A 2 39.03 3.34 -4.42
N GLU A 3 39.48 3.44 -5.66
CA GLU A 3 38.83 2.86 -6.84
C GLU A 3 38.57 1.35 -6.68
N LEU A 4 39.49 0.65 -5.99
CA LEU A 4 39.37 -0.75 -5.59
C LEU A 4 38.19 -1.04 -4.64
N ALA A 5 37.85 -0.11 -3.73
CA ALA A 5 36.71 -0.28 -2.83
C ALA A 5 35.38 -0.18 -3.58
N VAL A 6 35.32 0.69 -4.58
CA VAL A 6 34.15 0.82 -5.47
C VAL A 6 33.99 -0.44 -6.29
N LEU A 7 35.07 -0.95 -6.90
CA LEU A 7 35.04 -2.17 -7.71
C LEU A 7 34.60 -3.41 -6.90
N ARG A 8 35.09 -3.57 -5.66
CA ARG A 8 34.60 -4.64 -4.76
C ARG A 8 33.14 -4.49 -4.38
N GLU A 9 32.65 -3.26 -4.17
CA GLU A 9 31.25 -3.00 -3.86
C GLU A 9 30.32 -3.47 -4.99
N TYR A 10 30.76 -3.31 -6.24
CA TYR A 10 30.09 -3.81 -7.44
C TYR A 10 30.17 -5.34 -7.61
N GLU A 11 31.29 -5.97 -7.29
CA GLU A 11 31.45 -7.44 -7.37
C GLU A 11 30.60 -8.18 -6.33
N GLU A 12 30.43 -7.59 -5.14
CA GLU A 12 29.65 -8.17 -4.05
C GLU A 12 28.15 -7.81 -4.08
N ALA A 13 27.72 -6.95 -5.01
CA ALA A 13 26.32 -6.61 -5.25
C ALA A 13 25.64 -7.61 -6.20
N ASP A 14 24.30 -7.63 -6.21
CA ASP A 14 23.49 -8.41 -7.15
C ASP A 14 23.69 -9.95 -7.04
N THR A 15 24.08 -10.45 -5.86
CA THR A 15 24.39 -11.86 -5.58
C THR A 15 23.15 -12.76 -5.46
N ARG A 16 23.35 -14.09 -5.53
CA ARG A 16 22.29 -15.11 -5.32
C ARG A 16 21.60 -14.97 -3.96
N GLU A 17 22.32 -14.50 -2.94
CA GLU A 17 21.76 -14.23 -1.61
C GLU A 17 20.81 -13.03 -1.61
N GLY A 18 21.11 -11.98 -2.39
CA GLY A 18 20.20 -10.86 -2.60
C GLY A 18 18.87 -11.29 -3.21
N TRP A 19 18.87 -12.26 -4.13
CA TRP A 19 17.64 -12.80 -4.72
C TRP A 19 16.79 -13.61 -3.74
N LYS A 20 17.39 -14.29 -2.75
CA LYS A 20 16.64 -14.92 -1.65
C LYS A 20 15.93 -13.87 -0.80
N VAL A 21 16.58 -12.73 -0.55
CA VAL A 21 15.98 -11.59 0.15
C VAL A 21 14.81 -11.00 -0.65
N VAL A 22 14.95 -10.87 -1.98
CA VAL A 22 13.86 -10.41 -2.86
C VAL A 22 12.66 -11.35 -2.79
N ALA A 23 12.88 -12.67 -2.88
CA ALA A 23 11.81 -13.66 -2.77
C ALA A 23 11.13 -13.59 -1.39
N ALA A 24 11.90 -13.44 -0.32
CA ALA A 24 11.36 -13.26 1.03
C ALA A 24 10.52 -11.97 1.16
N ALA A 25 11.02 -10.84 0.67
CA ALA A 25 10.28 -9.57 0.67
C ALA A 25 9.00 -9.65 -0.19
N HIS A 26 9.04 -10.39 -1.31
CA HIS A 26 7.87 -10.68 -2.14
C HIS A 26 6.80 -11.45 -1.35
N VAL A 27 7.19 -12.55 -0.69
CA VAL A 27 6.25 -13.32 0.15
C VAL A 27 5.69 -12.46 1.27
N LEU A 28 6.54 -11.69 1.97
CA LEU A 28 6.11 -10.79 3.04
C LEU A 28 5.10 -9.76 2.55
N THR A 29 5.36 -9.06 1.44
CA THR A 29 4.42 -8.08 0.90
C THR A 29 3.11 -8.72 0.44
N ALA A 30 3.17 -9.94 -0.12
CA ALA A 30 1.97 -10.68 -0.51
C ALA A 30 1.10 -11.04 0.68
N VAL A 31 1.66 -11.65 1.73
CA VAL A 31 0.86 -12.07 2.89
C VAL A 31 0.34 -10.89 3.69
N THR A 32 1.16 -9.83 3.87
CA THR A 32 0.78 -8.66 4.66
C THR A 32 -0.34 -7.85 4.03
N PHE A 33 -0.19 -7.41 2.78
CA PHE A 33 -1.22 -6.61 2.12
C PHE A 33 -2.40 -7.45 1.64
N GLY A 34 -2.16 -8.69 1.19
CA GLY A 34 -3.26 -9.60 0.84
C GLY A 34 -4.21 -9.83 2.00
N ALA A 35 -3.68 -10.06 3.21
CA ALA A 35 -4.51 -10.21 4.40
C ALA A 35 -5.22 -8.91 4.80
N ALA A 36 -4.52 -7.76 4.73
CA ALA A 36 -5.13 -6.48 5.07
C ALA A 36 -6.31 -6.13 4.14
N TYR A 37 -6.16 -6.34 2.84
CA TYR A 37 -7.23 -6.08 1.87
C TYR A 37 -8.32 -7.16 1.86
N SER A 38 -8.06 -8.33 2.45
CA SER A 38 -9.10 -9.34 2.73
C SER A 38 -10.14 -8.85 3.75
N PHE A 39 -9.89 -7.74 4.43
CA PHE A 39 -10.88 -7.08 5.28
C PHE A 39 -12.21 -6.82 4.56
N SER A 40 -12.16 -6.40 3.29
CA SER A 40 -13.35 -6.17 2.47
C SER A 40 -14.28 -7.38 2.41
N ALA A 41 -13.72 -8.58 2.34
CA ALA A 41 -14.50 -9.82 2.34
C ALA A 41 -15.24 -10.02 3.68
N THR A 42 -14.58 -9.73 4.79
CA THR A 42 -15.15 -9.88 6.14
C THR A 42 -16.05 -8.72 6.57
N PHE A 43 -15.96 -7.57 5.89
CA PHE A 43 -16.66 -6.34 6.23
C PHE A 43 -18.16 -6.53 6.47
N PRO A 44 -18.92 -7.18 5.58
CA PRO A 44 -20.37 -7.33 5.76
C PRO A 44 -20.72 -8.17 6.99
N GLY A 45 -19.95 -9.24 7.23
CA GLY A 45 -20.14 -10.11 8.40
C GLY A 45 -19.84 -9.41 9.73
N LEU A 46 -18.81 -8.56 9.75
CA LEU A 46 -18.49 -7.73 10.92
C LEU A 46 -19.59 -6.70 11.20
N ALA A 47 -20.04 -5.98 10.15
CA ALA A 47 -21.10 -5.00 10.29
C ALA A 47 -22.40 -5.63 10.84
N ALA A 48 -22.78 -6.81 10.30
CA ALA A 48 -23.96 -7.53 10.73
C ALA A 48 -23.84 -8.02 12.19
N GLU A 49 -22.73 -8.64 12.56
CA GLU A 49 -22.59 -9.24 13.90
C GLU A 49 -22.53 -8.20 15.02
N PHE A 50 -21.85 -7.08 14.80
CA PHE A 50 -21.75 -6.02 15.80
C PHE A 50 -22.87 -4.98 15.70
N SER A 51 -23.87 -5.19 14.82
CA SER A 51 -24.91 -4.20 14.51
C SER A 51 -24.31 -2.81 14.24
N ALA A 52 -23.16 -2.80 13.58
CA ALA A 52 -22.34 -1.63 13.36
C ALA A 52 -22.70 -0.93 12.07
N SER A 53 -22.62 0.39 12.08
CA SER A 53 -22.71 1.18 10.85
C SER A 53 -21.53 0.89 9.92
N ARG A 54 -21.65 1.23 8.63
CA ARG A 54 -20.56 1.04 7.67
C ARG A 54 -19.38 1.93 7.99
N GLY A 55 -19.61 3.14 8.52
CA GLY A 55 -18.56 4.05 8.98
C GLY A 55 -17.76 3.46 10.14
N GLU A 56 -18.44 2.93 11.16
CA GLU A 56 -17.77 2.26 12.30
C GLU A 56 -16.99 1.02 11.85
N THR A 57 -17.58 0.20 10.98
CA THR A 57 -16.90 -0.98 10.46
C THR A 57 -15.67 -0.59 9.62
N ALA A 58 -15.79 0.42 8.76
CA ALA A 58 -14.68 0.91 7.94
C ALA A 58 -13.53 1.46 8.79
N LEU A 59 -13.84 2.08 9.93
CA LEU A 59 -12.84 2.63 10.84
C LEU A 59 -11.83 1.57 11.32
N VAL A 60 -12.24 0.30 11.42
CA VAL A 60 -11.33 -0.82 11.76
C VAL A 60 -10.15 -0.91 10.80
N PHE A 61 -10.43 -0.91 9.48
CA PHE A 61 -9.38 -0.91 8.47
C PHE A 61 -8.67 0.44 8.38
N SER A 62 -9.40 1.54 8.48
CA SER A 62 -8.86 2.89 8.37
C SER A 62 -7.79 3.19 9.44
N ILE A 63 -8.00 2.78 10.69
CA ILE A 63 -6.99 2.88 11.77
C ILE A 63 -5.75 2.07 11.39
N SER A 64 -5.97 0.85 10.90
CA SER A 64 -4.89 -0.03 10.44
C SER A 64 -4.08 0.63 9.32
N ALA A 65 -4.75 1.06 8.27
CA ALA A 65 -4.14 1.71 7.10
C ALA A 65 -3.37 2.98 7.47
N PHE A 66 -3.91 3.80 8.36
CA PHE A 66 -3.20 4.96 8.90
C PHE A 66 -1.87 4.57 9.55
N LEU A 67 -1.87 3.53 10.38
CA LEU A 67 -0.68 3.04 11.06
C LEU A 67 0.31 2.40 10.07
N PHE A 68 -0.16 1.65 9.06
CA PHE A 68 0.70 1.04 8.02
C PHE A 68 1.62 2.09 7.38
N TYR A 69 1.04 3.22 6.96
CA TYR A 69 1.75 4.27 6.23
C TYR A 69 2.49 5.24 7.15
N SER A 70 1.95 5.53 8.34
CA SER A 70 2.57 6.50 9.26
C SER A 70 3.76 5.92 10.02
N LEU A 71 3.69 4.64 10.41
CA LEU A 71 4.79 3.99 11.13
C LEU A 71 6.01 3.71 10.25
N GLY A 72 5.85 3.68 8.92
CA GLY A 72 6.96 3.51 7.99
C GLY A 72 8.08 4.55 8.17
N ALA A 73 7.72 5.79 8.51
CA ALA A 73 8.67 6.87 8.79
C ALA A 73 9.54 6.61 10.03
N ILE A 74 9.03 5.81 10.98
CA ILE A 74 9.73 5.42 12.21
C ILE A 74 10.49 4.11 12.00
N ALA A 75 9.84 3.13 11.36
CA ALA A 75 10.36 1.79 11.13
C ALA A 75 11.65 1.79 10.29
N GLY A 76 11.74 2.67 9.28
CA GLY A 76 12.93 2.81 8.43
C GLY A 76 14.20 3.18 9.22
N PRO A 77 14.26 4.35 9.87
CA PRO A 77 15.41 4.75 10.69
C PRO A 77 15.72 3.75 11.81
N LEU A 78 14.69 3.13 12.40
CA LEU A 78 14.88 2.12 13.43
C LEU A 78 15.53 0.85 12.86
N ALA A 79 15.18 0.43 11.63
CA ALA A 79 15.78 -0.71 10.94
C ALA A 79 17.23 -0.45 10.53
N ASP A 80 17.62 0.80 10.32
CA ASP A 80 19.01 1.13 10.05
C ASP A 80 19.90 1.05 11.29
N ARG A 81 19.33 1.33 12.47
CA ARG A 81 20.04 1.30 13.76
C ARG A 81 20.00 -0.08 14.43
N ARG A 82 18.91 -0.81 14.26
CA ARG A 82 18.70 -2.16 14.81
C ARG A 82 18.76 -3.20 13.69
N SER A 83 18.51 -4.47 14.03
CA SER A 83 18.38 -5.54 13.04
C SER A 83 17.06 -5.38 12.27
N PRO A 84 17.07 -5.23 10.92
CA PRO A 84 15.85 -5.21 10.12
C PRO A 84 15.01 -6.47 10.31
N ARG A 85 15.67 -7.63 10.45
CA ARG A 85 15.01 -8.92 10.70
C ARG A 85 14.14 -8.86 11.96
N SER A 86 14.68 -8.33 13.05
CA SER A 86 13.99 -8.29 14.34
C SER A 86 12.75 -7.42 14.27
N LEU A 87 12.78 -6.33 13.51
CA LEU A 87 11.59 -5.49 13.29
C LEU A 87 10.54 -6.19 12.43
N VAL A 88 10.94 -6.88 11.37
CA VAL A 88 10.02 -7.67 10.54
C VAL A 88 9.36 -8.77 11.38
N VAL A 89 10.13 -9.52 12.17
CA VAL A 89 9.60 -10.57 13.06
C VAL A 89 8.66 -9.99 14.11
N LEU A 90 9.00 -8.85 14.72
CA LEU A 90 8.13 -8.16 15.67
C LEU A 90 6.83 -7.71 14.99
N GLY A 91 6.91 -7.16 13.78
CA GLY A 91 5.73 -6.78 13.00
C GLY A 91 4.82 -7.97 12.70
N LEU A 92 5.40 -9.09 12.23
CA LEU A 92 4.63 -10.30 11.97
C LEU A 92 4.01 -10.91 13.23
N ALA A 93 4.74 -10.90 14.36
CA ALA A 93 4.19 -11.33 15.64
C ALA A 93 3.00 -10.45 16.06
N ALA A 94 3.10 -9.13 15.89
CA ALA A 94 2.00 -8.20 16.12
C ALA A 94 0.80 -8.48 15.19
N MET A 95 1.02 -8.82 13.91
CA MET A 95 -0.07 -9.23 13.01
C MET A 95 -0.73 -10.52 13.44
N ILE A 96 0.05 -11.55 13.79
CA ILE A 96 -0.46 -12.85 14.25
C ILE A 96 -1.34 -12.64 15.50
N LEU A 97 -0.82 -11.92 16.50
CA LEU A 97 -1.57 -11.58 17.71
C LEU A 97 -2.79 -10.72 17.40
N GLY A 98 -2.67 -9.76 16.47
CA GLY A 98 -3.75 -8.90 16.02
C GLY A 98 -4.90 -9.68 15.40
N TYR A 99 -4.62 -10.60 14.47
CA TYR A 99 -5.65 -11.44 13.85
C TYR A 99 -6.26 -12.45 14.84
N ILE A 100 -5.44 -13.08 15.70
CA ILE A 100 -5.90 -14.02 16.74
C ILE A 100 -6.77 -13.32 17.81
N GLY A 101 -6.41 -12.09 18.16
CA GLY A 101 -7.19 -11.26 19.07
C GLY A 101 -8.48 -10.77 18.43
N ALA A 102 -8.42 -10.31 17.17
CA ALA A 102 -9.58 -9.88 16.40
C ALA A 102 -10.58 -11.02 16.20
N SER A 103 -10.11 -12.26 15.97
CA SER A 103 -10.97 -13.43 15.84
C SER A 103 -11.76 -13.76 17.12
N ARG A 104 -11.34 -13.22 18.27
CA ARG A 104 -12.00 -13.38 19.58
C ARG A 104 -12.69 -12.10 20.03
N ALA A 105 -12.79 -11.10 19.16
CA ALA A 105 -13.43 -9.84 19.51
C ALA A 105 -14.93 -10.05 19.78
N GLY A 106 -15.37 -9.53 20.93
CA GLY A 106 -16.78 -9.42 21.32
C GLY A 106 -17.33 -8.01 21.20
N SER A 107 -16.55 -7.05 20.67
CA SER A 107 -16.99 -5.67 20.45
C SER A 107 -16.17 -4.97 19.37
N LEU A 108 -16.71 -3.89 18.78
CA LEU A 108 -15.98 -3.04 17.83
C LEU A 108 -14.70 -2.43 18.42
N LEU A 109 -14.73 -2.02 19.68
CA LEU A 109 -13.54 -1.51 20.37
C LEU A 109 -12.41 -2.54 20.38
N SER A 110 -12.76 -3.81 20.62
CA SER A 110 -11.80 -4.92 20.58
C SER A 110 -11.23 -5.11 19.16
N LEU A 111 -12.04 -4.93 18.11
CA LEU A 111 -11.55 -4.93 16.72
C LEU A 111 -10.65 -3.74 16.41
N TYR A 112 -10.97 -2.53 16.86
CA TYR A 112 -10.09 -1.37 16.68
C TYR A 112 -8.70 -1.62 17.28
N ILE A 113 -8.64 -2.25 18.47
CA ILE A 113 -7.37 -2.58 19.13
C ILE A 113 -6.66 -3.72 18.41
N TRP A 114 -7.29 -4.89 18.29
CA TRP A 114 -6.60 -6.08 17.78
C TRP A 114 -6.35 -6.02 16.28
N TYR A 115 -7.36 -5.67 15.50
CA TYR A 115 -7.21 -5.52 14.05
C TYR A 115 -6.55 -4.18 13.73
N GLY A 116 -7.18 -3.06 14.13
CA GLY A 116 -6.71 -1.73 13.77
C GLY A 116 -5.26 -1.50 14.19
N PHE A 117 -4.95 -1.59 15.48
CA PHE A 117 -3.59 -1.41 15.97
C PHE A 117 -2.68 -2.62 15.68
N GLY A 118 -3.10 -3.85 15.98
CA GLY A 118 -2.24 -5.03 15.83
C GLY A 118 -1.77 -5.28 14.40
N VAL A 119 -2.70 -5.31 13.44
CA VAL A 119 -2.38 -5.42 12.01
C VAL A 119 -1.66 -4.14 11.54
N GLY A 120 -2.10 -2.97 12.05
CA GLY A 120 -1.53 -1.63 11.84
C GLY A 120 -0.02 -1.56 12.01
N PHE A 121 0.38 -1.82 13.25
CA PHE A 121 1.76 -1.90 13.66
C PHE A 121 2.52 -2.99 12.91
N GLY A 122 1.88 -4.13 12.67
CA GLY A 122 2.51 -5.26 12.05
C GLY A 122 2.99 -5.00 10.62
N ILE A 123 2.14 -4.39 9.78
CA ILE A 123 2.51 -4.00 8.40
C ILE A 123 3.52 -2.86 8.43
N GLY A 124 3.29 -1.83 9.25
CA GLY A 124 4.18 -0.67 9.34
C GLY A 124 5.62 -1.03 9.72
N LEU A 125 5.80 -1.99 10.64
CA LEU A 125 7.12 -2.46 11.09
C LEU A 125 7.78 -3.48 10.16
N SER A 126 7.01 -4.18 9.31
CA SER A 126 7.56 -5.22 8.44
C SER A 126 7.84 -4.74 7.02
N TYR A 127 6.98 -3.89 6.46
CA TYR A 127 7.04 -3.50 5.05
C TYR A 127 8.28 -2.68 4.70
N VAL A 128 8.47 -1.54 5.37
CA VAL A 128 9.57 -0.61 5.06
C VAL A 128 10.94 -1.26 5.30
N PRO A 129 11.19 -1.96 6.43
CA PRO A 129 12.47 -2.64 6.64
C PRO A 129 12.76 -3.74 5.61
N ALA A 130 11.76 -4.54 5.22
CA ALA A 130 11.94 -5.58 4.22
C ALA A 130 12.36 -5.00 2.85
N LEU A 131 11.70 -3.92 2.40
CA LEU A 131 12.08 -3.25 1.15
C LEU A 131 13.42 -2.53 1.23
N GLY A 132 13.73 -1.88 2.35
CA GLY A 132 15.01 -1.22 2.56
C GLY A 132 16.19 -2.20 2.46
N VAL A 133 16.02 -3.40 3.02
CA VAL A 133 17.01 -4.47 2.90
C VAL A 133 17.20 -4.91 1.45
N VAL A 134 16.13 -5.10 0.67
CA VAL A 134 16.24 -5.42 -0.76
C VAL A 134 17.11 -4.40 -1.49
N GLN A 135 16.92 -3.11 -1.25
CA GLN A 135 17.73 -2.07 -1.91
C GLN A 135 19.22 -2.15 -1.58
N SER A 136 19.60 -2.62 -0.39
CA SER A 136 21.01 -2.75 0.03
C SER A 136 21.78 -3.86 -0.68
N TRP A 137 21.08 -4.85 -1.27
CA TRP A 137 21.72 -6.00 -1.93
C TRP A 137 22.06 -5.78 -3.39
N PHE A 138 21.44 -4.78 -4.03
CA PHE A 138 21.56 -4.56 -5.46
C PHE A 138 22.16 -3.20 -5.75
N ILE A 139 22.91 -3.08 -6.84
CA ILE A 139 23.39 -1.79 -7.36
C ILE A 139 22.91 -1.63 -8.80
N ARG A 140 23.18 -2.61 -9.67
CA ARG A 140 22.76 -2.55 -11.08
C ARG A 140 21.29 -2.93 -11.25
N LYS A 141 20.82 -3.92 -10.48
CA LYS A 141 19.45 -4.46 -10.62
C LYS A 141 18.48 -3.94 -9.55
N ARG A 142 18.75 -2.78 -8.94
CA ARG A 142 17.94 -2.20 -7.84
C ARG A 142 16.45 -2.08 -8.19
N SER A 143 16.14 -1.52 -9.36
CA SER A 143 14.76 -1.33 -9.81
C SER A 143 14.05 -2.67 -10.03
N GLN A 144 14.72 -3.63 -10.68
CA GLN A 144 14.19 -4.98 -10.89
C GLN A 144 13.95 -5.72 -9.57
N ALA A 145 14.90 -5.66 -8.64
CA ALA A 145 14.79 -6.28 -7.32
C ALA A 145 13.65 -5.67 -6.49
N SER A 146 13.54 -4.33 -6.48
CA SER A 146 12.43 -3.61 -5.84
C SER A 146 11.09 -4.00 -6.44
N GLY A 147 11.08 -4.08 -7.77
CA GLY A 147 9.90 -4.44 -8.54
C GLY A 147 9.39 -5.82 -8.13
N ILE A 148 10.23 -6.84 -8.24
CA ILE A 148 9.84 -8.21 -7.87
C ILE A 148 9.44 -8.28 -6.39
N ALA A 149 10.16 -7.62 -5.47
CA ALA A 149 9.81 -7.61 -4.05
C ALA A 149 8.44 -6.95 -3.78
N THR A 150 8.05 -5.92 -4.54
CA THR A 150 6.76 -5.22 -4.37
C THR A 150 5.63 -5.81 -5.21
N ALA A 151 5.93 -6.67 -6.19
CA ALA A 151 4.94 -7.42 -6.96
C ALA A 151 4.07 -8.31 -6.07
N GLY A 152 4.63 -8.75 -4.93
CA GLY A 152 3.93 -9.55 -3.94
C GLY A 152 2.63 -8.89 -3.48
N LEU A 153 2.61 -7.57 -3.31
CA LEU A 153 1.39 -6.83 -2.93
C LEU A 153 0.21 -7.10 -3.87
N GLY A 154 0.43 -7.06 -5.19
CA GLY A 154 -0.61 -7.34 -6.16
C GLY A 154 -1.02 -8.81 -6.19
N LEU A 155 -0.05 -9.73 -6.07
CA LEU A 155 -0.32 -11.17 -5.97
C LEU A 155 -1.12 -11.52 -4.70
N GLY A 156 -0.77 -10.93 -3.56
CA GLY A 156 -1.50 -11.11 -2.31
C GLY A 156 -2.92 -10.57 -2.38
N THR A 157 -3.11 -9.41 -3.00
CA THR A 157 -4.42 -8.81 -3.26
C THR A 157 -5.28 -9.66 -4.20
N LEU A 158 -4.65 -10.37 -5.14
CA LEU A 158 -5.33 -11.31 -6.02
C LEU A 158 -5.80 -12.57 -5.26
N ILE A 159 -4.90 -13.19 -4.50
CA ILE A 159 -5.14 -14.54 -3.96
C ILE A 159 -5.94 -14.51 -2.65
N LEU A 160 -5.51 -13.71 -1.67
CA LEU A 160 -6.03 -13.84 -0.30
C LEU A 160 -7.49 -13.36 -0.14
N PRO A 161 -7.92 -12.20 -0.69
CA PRO A 161 -9.31 -11.79 -0.60
C PRO A 161 -10.27 -12.81 -1.21
N PHE A 162 -9.91 -13.39 -2.36
CA PHE A 162 -10.68 -14.46 -2.99
C PHE A 162 -10.72 -15.72 -2.12
N ALA A 163 -9.57 -16.17 -1.60
CA ALA A 163 -9.51 -17.34 -0.72
C ALA A 163 -10.35 -17.15 0.56
N VAL A 164 -10.31 -15.96 1.17
CA VAL A 164 -11.18 -15.60 2.30
C VAL A 164 -12.65 -15.59 1.89
N GLY A 165 -12.98 -15.03 0.73
CA GLY A 165 -14.33 -15.07 0.15
C GLY A 165 -14.90 -16.48 0.03
N GLN A 166 -14.10 -17.44 -0.40
CA GLN A 166 -14.49 -18.85 -0.52
C GLN A 166 -14.57 -19.56 0.85
N ALA A 167 -13.71 -19.21 1.80
CA ALA A 167 -13.69 -19.83 3.12
C ALA A 167 -14.82 -19.32 4.03
N LEU A 168 -15.24 -18.07 3.85
CA LEU A 168 -16.23 -17.37 4.69
C LEU A 168 -17.50 -18.18 5.01
N PRO A 169 -18.18 -18.82 4.04
CA PRO A 169 -19.38 -19.62 4.32
C PRO A 169 -19.15 -20.80 5.28
N SER A 170 -17.92 -21.34 5.32
CA SER A 170 -17.61 -22.55 6.08
C SER A 170 -17.06 -22.27 7.49
N ILE A 171 -16.17 -21.28 7.61
CA ILE A 171 -15.45 -21.01 8.87
C ILE A 171 -15.76 -19.62 9.46
N GLY A 172 -16.60 -18.83 8.79
CA GLY A 172 -16.94 -17.47 9.19
C GLY A 172 -15.73 -16.51 9.18
N TRP A 173 -15.97 -15.25 9.53
CA TRP A 173 -14.91 -14.23 9.56
C TRP A 173 -13.87 -14.49 10.66
N ARG A 174 -14.31 -15.06 11.81
CA ARG A 174 -13.41 -15.44 12.91
C ARG A 174 -12.42 -16.52 12.48
N GLY A 175 -12.92 -17.59 11.84
CA GLY A 175 -12.06 -18.65 11.30
C GLY A 175 -11.11 -18.12 10.23
N CYS A 176 -11.59 -17.21 9.36
CA CYS A 176 -10.73 -16.57 8.36
C CYS A 176 -9.58 -15.77 8.99
N PHE A 177 -9.82 -15.01 10.07
CA PHE A 177 -8.75 -14.30 10.79
C PHE A 177 -7.73 -15.26 11.40
N VAL A 178 -8.16 -16.39 11.98
CA VAL A 178 -7.23 -17.43 12.46
C VAL A 178 -6.44 -18.04 11.30
N ALA A 179 -7.08 -18.34 10.18
CA ALA A 179 -6.41 -18.87 8.99
C ALA A 179 -5.35 -17.89 8.45
N LEU A 180 -5.65 -16.59 8.39
CA LEU A 180 -4.68 -15.55 8.02
C LEU A 180 -3.50 -15.50 9.00
N ALA A 181 -3.75 -15.62 10.32
CA ALA A 181 -2.68 -15.74 11.32
C ALA A 181 -1.79 -16.97 11.07
N CYS A 182 -2.36 -18.11 10.69
CA CYS A 182 -1.60 -19.30 10.30
C CYS A 182 -0.77 -19.06 9.02
N VAL A 183 -1.28 -18.32 8.04
CA VAL A 183 -0.52 -17.93 6.84
C VAL A 183 0.70 -17.07 7.22
N PHE A 184 0.56 -16.13 8.15
CA PHE A 184 1.71 -15.36 8.66
C PHE A 184 2.72 -16.23 9.39
N ALA A 185 2.25 -17.16 10.22
CA ALA A 185 3.14 -18.08 10.94
C ALA A 185 3.87 -19.04 9.98
N GLY A 186 3.18 -19.58 8.97
CA GLY A 186 3.70 -20.59 8.06
C GLY A 186 4.50 -20.06 6.87
N LEU A 187 4.18 -18.85 6.37
CA LEU A 187 4.87 -18.24 5.22
C LEU A 187 5.64 -16.98 5.60
N GLY A 188 5.01 -16.11 6.40
CA GLY A 188 5.60 -14.82 6.80
C GLY A 188 6.84 -14.98 7.67
N LEU A 189 6.75 -15.71 8.79
CA LEU A 189 7.88 -15.87 9.72
C LEU A 189 9.08 -16.58 9.05
N PRO A 190 8.91 -17.68 8.29
CA PRO A 190 10.02 -18.27 7.55
C PRO A 190 10.63 -17.30 6.53
N ALA A 191 9.83 -16.55 5.77
CA ALA A 191 10.34 -15.52 4.87
C ALA A 191 11.14 -14.45 5.61
N ALA A 192 10.67 -14.01 6.79
CA ALA A 192 11.37 -13.03 7.60
C ALA A 192 12.79 -13.46 8.02
N MET A 193 13.05 -14.77 8.17
CA MET A 193 14.39 -15.27 8.50
C MET A 193 15.44 -14.98 7.40
N PHE A 194 14.99 -14.87 6.15
CA PHE A 194 15.85 -14.50 5.03
C PHE A 194 16.08 -13.00 4.93
N ILE A 195 15.30 -12.15 5.62
CA ILE A 195 15.55 -10.72 5.68
C ILE A 195 16.82 -10.47 6.49
N ARG A 196 17.88 -10.04 5.81
CA ARG A 196 19.16 -9.69 6.42
C ARG A 196 19.84 -8.58 5.65
N LYS A 197 20.40 -7.60 6.37
CA LYS A 197 21.20 -6.54 5.76
C LYS A 197 22.45 -7.14 5.12
N ARG A 198 22.88 -6.65 3.97
CA ARG A 198 24.21 -6.94 3.42
C ARG A 198 25.26 -6.50 4.45
N ARG A 199 26.30 -7.32 4.65
CA ARG A 199 27.44 -6.96 5.53
C ARG A 199 28.25 -5.88 4.82
N ASP A 200 27.93 -4.62 5.09
CA ASP A 200 28.72 -3.48 4.64
C ASP A 200 29.45 -2.84 5.82
N ASN A 201 30.78 -2.85 5.79
CA ASN A 201 31.61 -2.13 6.77
C ASN A 201 31.55 -0.60 6.58
N THR A 202 30.94 -0.12 5.50
CA THR A 202 30.86 1.29 5.10
C THR A 202 29.53 1.97 5.48
N SER A 203 28.47 1.20 5.80
CA SER A 203 27.11 1.73 5.99
C SER A 203 26.90 2.55 7.26
N ARG A 204 27.91 2.71 8.11
CA ARG A 204 27.85 3.58 9.31
C ARG A 204 27.90 5.07 8.98
N ARG A 205 28.36 5.46 7.79
CA ARG A 205 28.57 6.87 7.43
C ARG A 205 27.36 7.58 6.82
N SER A 206 26.42 6.88 6.17
CA SER A 206 25.30 7.54 5.46
C SER A 206 24.10 7.93 6.34
N VAL A 207 24.00 7.40 7.56
CA VAL A 207 22.84 7.61 8.46
C VAL A 207 22.87 8.96 9.19
N ARG A 208 24.04 9.64 9.27
CA ARG A 208 24.18 10.89 10.02
C ARG A 208 23.84 12.17 9.23
N ASP A 209 23.86 12.14 7.89
CA ASP A 209 23.77 13.37 7.07
C ASP A 209 22.37 13.62 6.44
N GLY A 210 21.35 12.86 6.82
CA GLY A 210 20.15 12.70 6.00
C GLY A 210 18.82 13.13 6.61
N HIS A 211 18.78 13.89 7.71
CA HIS A 211 17.50 14.50 8.12
C HIS A 211 17.19 15.61 7.12
N ALA A 212 16.27 15.35 6.19
CA ALA A 212 15.61 16.46 5.51
C ALA A 212 14.92 17.25 6.62
N ASP A 213 15.34 18.50 6.83
CA ASP A 213 14.65 19.37 7.77
C ASP A 213 13.21 19.49 7.27
N ALA A 214 12.27 18.93 8.02
CA ALA A 214 10.86 18.88 7.63
C ALA A 214 10.36 20.27 7.25
N LEU A 215 10.82 21.31 7.97
CA LEU A 215 10.47 22.70 7.70
C LEU A 215 10.93 23.15 6.31
N THR A 216 12.09 22.68 5.82
CA THR A 216 12.56 23.00 4.47
C THR A 216 11.72 22.31 3.39
N LEU A 217 11.21 21.11 3.63
CA LEU A 217 10.30 20.43 2.70
C LEU A 217 8.94 21.13 2.63
N TRP A 218 8.36 21.48 3.78
CA TRP A 218 7.07 22.18 3.84
C TRP A 218 7.10 23.61 3.27
N ARG A 219 8.30 24.20 3.14
CA ARG A 219 8.50 25.48 2.43
C ARG A 219 8.61 25.32 0.90
N ASP A 220 8.85 24.11 0.39
CA ASP A 220 8.91 23.86 -1.05
C ASP A 220 7.49 23.61 -1.60
N SER A 221 6.98 24.54 -2.40
CA SER A 221 5.64 24.43 -2.99
C SER A 221 5.44 23.12 -3.77
N ARG A 222 6.49 22.56 -4.37
CA ARG A 222 6.41 21.29 -5.11
C ARG A 222 6.14 20.11 -4.18
N PHE A 223 6.71 20.15 -2.98
CA PHE A 223 6.45 19.15 -1.94
C PHE A 223 4.99 19.24 -1.49
N CYS A 224 4.51 20.45 -1.19
CA CYS A 224 3.11 20.67 -0.80
C CYS A 224 2.13 20.24 -1.90
N LEU A 225 2.39 20.59 -3.16
CA LEU A 225 1.55 20.17 -4.28
C LEU A 225 1.54 18.64 -4.43
N PHE A 226 2.69 17.98 -4.30
CA PHE A 226 2.74 16.52 -4.39
C PHE A 226 2.05 15.86 -3.18
N TYR A 227 2.19 16.44 -1.99
CA TYR A 227 1.48 16.01 -0.80
C TYR A 227 -0.05 16.08 -1.00
N ILE A 228 -0.56 17.16 -1.60
CA ILE A 228 -1.98 17.32 -1.95
C ILE A 228 -2.41 16.28 -2.99
N VAL A 229 -1.62 16.03 -4.03
CA VAL A 229 -1.90 14.97 -5.02
C VAL A 229 -2.04 13.61 -4.33
N LEU A 230 -1.15 13.30 -3.37
CA LEU A 230 -1.21 12.05 -2.63
C LEU A 230 -2.42 11.97 -1.71
N ILE A 231 -2.80 13.04 -1.01
CA ILE A 231 -4.03 13.08 -0.21
C ILE A 231 -5.24 12.79 -1.09
N LEU A 232 -5.42 13.57 -2.16
CA LEU A 232 -6.59 13.45 -3.03
C LEU A 232 -6.66 12.08 -3.71
N SER A 233 -5.53 11.60 -4.24
CA SER A 233 -5.49 10.29 -4.91
C SER A 233 -5.73 9.15 -3.92
N SER A 234 -5.16 9.23 -2.72
CA SER A 234 -5.24 8.16 -1.72
C SER A 234 -6.58 8.14 -0.98
N PHE A 235 -7.27 9.28 -0.86
CA PHE A 235 -8.59 9.38 -0.25
C PHE A 235 -9.58 8.48 -1.00
N CYS A 236 -9.50 8.53 -2.32
CA CYS A 236 -10.28 7.72 -3.25
C CYS A 236 -9.86 6.24 -3.21
N THR A 237 -8.57 5.98 -3.01
CA THR A 237 -7.96 4.68 -3.27
C THR A 237 -8.46 3.59 -2.33
N PHE A 238 -8.61 3.88 -1.04
CA PHE A 238 -8.93 2.86 -0.05
C PHE A 238 -10.43 2.53 0.01
N ILE A 239 -11.29 3.38 -0.56
CA ILE A 239 -12.74 3.14 -0.60
C ILE A 239 -13.06 1.83 -1.33
N PRO A 240 -12.56 1.56 -2.56
CA PRO A 240 -12.73 0.27 -3.21
C PRO A 240 -12.19 -0.91 -2.38
N TYR A 241 -11.00 -0.76 -1.77
CA TYR A 241 -10.38 -1.82 -0.97
C TYR A 241 -11.16 -2.19 0.29
N VAL A 242 -12.09 -1.35 0.75
CA VAL A 242 -12.92 -1.61 1.93
C VAL A 242 -14.36 -1.93 1.54
N HIS A 243 -14.94 -1.15 0.63
CA HIS A 243 -16.37 -1.12 0.40
C HIS A 243 -16.84 -1.84 -0.86
N ILE A 244 -15.95 -2.25 -1.80
CA ILE A 244 -16.41 -2.82 -3.07
C ILE A 244 -17.22 -4.11 -2.89
N VAL A 245 -16.89 -4.94 -1.89
CA VAL A 245 -17.63 -6.16 -1.58
C VAL A 245 -19.03 -5.82 -1.06
N ALA A 246 -19.12 -4.91 -0.10
CA ALA A 246 -20.40 -4.48 0.46
C ALA A 246 -21.28 -3.78 -0.60
N ALA A 247 -20.68 -2.95 -1.46
CA ALA A 247 -21.36 -2.30 -2.58
C ALA A 247 -21.86 -3.32 -3.62
N ALA A 248 -21.09 -4.37 -3.89
CA ALA A 248 -21.53 -5.45 -4.79
C ALA A 248 -22.73 -6.20 -4.19
N GLN A 249 -22.73 -6.47 -2.88
CA GLN A 249 -23.87 -7.09 -2.20
C GLN A 249 -25.12 -6.21 -2.21
N ASP A 250 -24.96 -4.88 -2.09
CA ASP A 250 -26.09 -3.94 -2.22
C ASP A 250 -26.73 -3.99 -3.62
N MET A 251 -25.98 -4.44 -4.63
CA MET A 251 -26.47 -4.71 -5.99
C MET A 251 -27.00 -6.15 -6.17
N GLY A 252 -27.09 -6.94 -5.09
CA GLY A 252 -27.55 -8.33 -5.13
C GLY A 252 -26.49 -9.35 -5.58
N LEU A 253 -25.23 -8.95 -5.71
CA LEU A 253 -24.14 -9.86 -6.06
C LEU A 253 -23.65 -10.67 -4.84
N SER A 254 -22.99 -11.80 -5.11
CA SER A 254 -22.47 -12.66 -4.05
C SER A 254 -21.19 -12.08 -3.40
N ILE A 255 -20.83 -12.58 -2.22
CA ILE A 255 -19.54 -12.26 -1.59
C ILE A 255 -18.38 -12.73 -2.49
N GLN A 256 -18.55 -13.85 -3.17
CA GLN A 256 -17.57 -14.39 -4.10
C GLN A 256 -17.34 -13.44 -5.28
N ASP A 257 -18.41 -12.86 -5.84
CA ASP A 257 -18.30 -11.83 -6.88
C ASP A 257 -17.55 -10.60 -6.36
N GLY A 258 -17.93 -10.11 -5.18
CA GLY A 258 -17.28 -8.97 -4.53
C GLY A 258 -15.78 -9.20 -4.30
N THR A 259 -15.38 -10.37 -3.82
CA THR A 259 -13.98 -10.71 -3.57
C THR A 259 -13.20 -10.96 -4.86
N ALA A 260 -13.85 -11.45 -5.92
CA ALA A 260 -13.26 -11.51 -7.25
C ALA A 260 -12.95 -10.11 -7.80
N LEU A 261 -13.78 -9.10 -7.52
CA LEU A 261 -13.49 -7.70 -7.87
C LEU A 261 -12.23 -7.18 -7.17
N VAL A 262 -12.05 -7.46 -5.88
CA VAL A 262 -10.81 -7.12 -5.15
C VAL A 262 -9.61 -7.82 -5.81
N GLY A 263 -9.78 -9.07 -6.24
CA GLY A 263 -8.77 -9.79 -6.99
C GLY A 263 -8.40 -9.12 -8.31
N LEU A 264 -9.38 -8.63 -9.07
CA LEU A 264 -9.17 -7.86 -10.31
C LEU A 264 -8.46 -6.52 -10.06
N ILE A 265 -8.73 -5.85 -8.94
CA ILE A 265 -7.93 -4.69 -8.51
C ILE A 265 -6.47 -5.11 -8.32
N GLY A 266 -6.22 -6.27 -7.71
CA GLY A 266 -4.89 -6.87 -7.57
C GLY A 266 -4.18 -7.11 -8.91
N VAL A 267 -4.86 -7.74 -9.87
CA VAL A 267 -4.35 -7.97 -11.24
C VAL A 267 -3.99 -6.64 -11.90
N GLY A 268 -4.92 -5.70 -11.91
CA GLY A 268 -4.69 -4.35 -12.43
C GLY A 268 -3.47 -3.72 -11.77
N ASN A 269 -3.36 -3.79 -10.44
CA ASN A 269 -2.25 -3.20 -9.69
C ASN A 269 -0.89 -3.70 -10.16
N VAL A 270 -0.74 -5.01 -10.37
CA VAL A 270 0.48 -5.60 -10.95
C VAL A 270 0.74 -5.02 -12.34
N ILE A 271 -0.27 -5.02 -13.22
CA ILE A 271 -0.10 -4.53 -14.59
C ILE A 271 0.32 -3.05 -14.60
N GLY A 272 -0.39 -2.22 -13.87
CA GLY A 272 -0.11 -0.79 -13.74
C GLY A 272 1.29 -0.51 -13.22
N ARG A 273 1.66 -1.18 -12.13
CA ARG A 273 2.92 -0.93 -11.43
C ARG A 273 4.15 -1.33 -12.23
N PHE A 274 4.06 -2.41 -13.02
CA PHE A 274 5.21 -2.88 -13.81
C PHE A 274 5.23 -2.32 -15.22
N PHE A 275 4.13 -2.49 -15.94
CA PHE A 275 4.08 -2.14 -17.35
C PHE A 275 3.88 -0.65 -17.50
N LEU A 276 2.83 -0.07 -16.90
CA LEU A 276 2.54 1.35 -17.11
C LEU A 276 3.59 2.24 -16.44
N ALA A 277 3.96 2.01 -15.17
CA ALA A 277 4.99 2.84 -14.52
C ALA A 277 6.35 2.72 -15.24
N GLY A 278 6.67 1.55 -15.82
CA GLY A 278 7.87 1.34 -16.62
C GLY A 278 7.93 2.18 -17.91
N LEU A 279 6.78 2.62 -18.43
CA LEU A 279 6.72 3.55 -19.56
C LEU A 279 7.08 5.00 -19.16
N GLY A 280 7.20 5.30 -17.86
CA GLY A 280 7.48 6.64 -17.36
C GLY A 280 8.76 7.25 -17.91
N ASP A 281 9.81 6.45 -18.12
CA ASP A 281 11.09 6.93 -18.66
C ASP A 281 10.98 7.36 -20.13
N ARG A 282 10.05 6.77 -20.88
CA ARG A 282 9.83 7.08 -22.32
C ARG A 282 8.80 8.19 -22.53
N LEU A 283 7.69 8.14 -21.77
CA LEU A 283 6.55 9.05 -21.94
C LEU A 283 6.65 10.32 -21.07
N GLY A 284 7.63 10.36 -20.17
CA GLY A 284 7.78 11.40 -19.16
C GLY A 284 6.95 11.08 -17.91
N ARG A 285 7.66 10.75 -16.82
CA ARG A 285 7.10 10.28 -15.54
C ARG A 285 5.97 11.16 -14.99
N ARG A 286 6.12 12.48 -15.09
CA ARG A 286 5.11 13.45 -14.63
C ARG A 286 3.82 13.43 -15.44
N ARG A 287 3.94 13.47 -16.78
CA ARG A 287 2.77 13.45 -17.67
C ARG A 287 2.04 12.14 -17.53
N LEU A 288 2.79 11.04 -17.48
CA LEU A 288 2.21 9.72 -17.26
C LEU A 288 1.51 9.61 -15.89
N LEU A 289 2.10 10.15 -14.82
CA LEU A 289 1.44 10.19 -13.51
C LEU A 289 0.10 10.92 -13.59
N ALA A 290 0.06 12.10 -14.22
CA ALA A 290 -1.20 12.83 -14.40
C ALA A 290 -2.23 12.06 -15.23
N SER A 291 -1.82 11.45 -16.35
CA SER A 291 -2.69 10.63 -17.19
C SER A 291 -3.27 9.44 -16.43
N LEU A 292 -2.47 8.75 -15.61
CA LEU A 292 -2.94 7.65 -14.78
C LEU A 292 -3.88 8.13 -13.68
N THR A 293 -3.62 9.29 -13.08
CA THR A 293 -4.54 9.89 -12.10
C THR A 293 -5.88 10.28 -12.74
N PHE A 294 -5.89 10.78 -13.98
CA PHE A 294 -7.14 10.98 -14.74
C PHE A 294 -7.84 9.66 -15.07
N ALA A 295 -7.09 8.60 -15.36
CA ALA A 295 -7.67 7.27 -15.57
C ALA A 295 -8.29 6.70 -14.27
N VAL A 296 -7.72 6.99 -13.09
CA VAL A 296 -8.37 6.70 -11.80
C VAL A 296 -9.71 7.43 -11.71
N ALA A 297 -9.76 8.73 -12.04
CA ALA A 297 -11.02 9.48 -12.05
C ALA A 297 -12.07 8.86 -13.00
N GLY A 298 -11.65 8.48 -14.21
CA GLY A 298 -12.50 7.79 -15.18
C GLY A 298 -13.02 6.44 -14.69
N SER A 299 -12.20 5.69 -13.93
CA SER A 299 -12.64 4.42 -13.33
C SER A 299 -13.79 4.63 -12.34
N PHE A 300 -13.77 5.70 -11.53
CA PHE A 300 -14.90 5.99 -10.62
C PHE A 300 -16.19 6.35 -11.37
N ALA A 301 -16.10 6.91 -12.58
CA ALA A 301 -17.28 7.09 -13.43
C ALA A 301 -17.88 5.74 -13.86
N LEU A 302 -17.04 4.73 -14.16
CA LEU A 302 -17.51 3.37 -14.42
C LEU A 302 -18.24 2.79 -13.20
N TRP A 303 -17.69 2.95 -12.00
CA TRP A 303 -18.36 2.48 -10.77
C TRP A 303 -19.67 3.23 -10.52
N ALA A 304 -19.72 4.54 -10.74
CA ALA A 304 -20.94 5.34 -10.56
C ALA A 304 -22.09 4.88 -11.47
N SER A 305 -21.75 4.39 -12.67
CA SER A 305 -22.70 3.86 -13.65
C SER A 305 -22.95 2.35 -13.56
N ALA A 306 -22.34 1.67 -12.57
CA ALA A 306 -22.39 0.22 -12.49
C ALA A 306 -23.76 -0.28 -12.05
N THR A 307 -24.26 -1.28 -12.76
CA THR A 307 -25.55 -1.97 -12.55
C THR A 307 -25.37 -3.47 -12.37
N GLY A 308 -24.14 -3.97 -12.47
CA GLY A 308 -23.83 -5.39 -12.32
C GLY A 308 -22.34 -5.71 -12.42
N MET A 309 -22.03 -7.01 -12.36
CA MET A 309 -20.68 -7.54 -12.22
C MET A 309 -19.70 -7.08 -13.32
N ILE A 310 -20.14 -7.03 -14.59
CA ILE A 310 -19.26 -6.68 -15.71
C ILE A 310 -18.72 -5.25 -15.57
N GLN A 311 -19.58 -4.28 -15.24
CA GLN A 311 -19.18 -2.88 -15.07
C GLN A 311 -18.29 -2.71 -13.83
N LEU A 312 -18.60 -3.40 -12.74
CA LEU A 312 -17.74 -3.43 -11.56
C LEU A 312 -16.37 -4.07 -11.85
N ALA A 313 -16.31 -5.11 -12.68
CA ALA A 313 -15.07 -5.75 -13.09
C ALA A 313 -14.21 -4.83 -13.96
N LEU A 314 -14.83 -4.12 -14.91
CA LEU A 314 -14.16 -3.09 -15.72
C LEU A 314 -13.62 -1.96 -14.82
N PHE A 315 -14.42 -1.50 -13.86
CA PHE A 315 -13.96 -0.57 -12.83
C PHE A 315 -12.76 -1.13 -12.07
N ALA A 316 -12.87 -2.32 -11.47
CA ALA A 316 -11.84 -2.92 -10.64
C ALA A 316 -10.50 -3.06 -11.38
N LEU A 317 -10.52 -3.55 -12.61
CA LEU A 317 -9.31 -3.72 -13.42
C LEU A 317 -8.69 -2.38 -13.82
N THR A 318 -9.50 -1.43 -14.30
CA THR A 318 -9.02 -0.10 -14.74
C THR A 318 -8.52 0.75 -13.57
N PHE A 319 -9.23 0.71 -12.43
CA PHE A 319 -8.80 1.33 -11.19
C PHE A 319 -7.48 0.73 -10.71
N GLY A 320 -7.40 -0.60 -10.61
CA GLY A 320 -6.18 -1.30 -10.19
C GLY A 320 -4.99 -0.95 -11.07
N MET A 321 -5.18 -0.95 -12.40
CA MET A 321 -4.13 -0.61 -13.37
C MET A 321 -3.66 0.84 -13.26
N SER A 322 -4.60 1.78 -13.17
CA SER A 322 -4.26 3.20 -13.07
C SER A 322 -3.59 3.51 -11.73
N TYR A 323 -4.15 3.03 -10.63
CA TYR A 323 -3.62 3.22 -9.28
C TYR A 323 -2.26 2.55 -9.09
N GLY A 324 -2.10 1.30 -9.55
CA GLY A 324 -0.82 0.58 -9.51
C GLY A 324 0.29 1.34 -10.22
N GLY A 325 -0.02 1.93 -11.38
CA GLY A 325 0.89 2.78 -12.13
C GLY A 325 1.26 4.07 -11.39
N CYS A 326 0.29 4.75 -10.77
CA CYS A 326 0.55 5.93 -9.94
C CYS A 326 1.54 5.59 -8.80
N VAL A 327 1.27 4.51 -8.06
CA VAL A 327 2.13 4.07 -6.94
C VAL A 327 3.54 3.71 -7.42
N GLY A 328 3.67 3.09 -8.60
CA GLY A 328 4.97 2.80 -9.20
C GLY A 328 5.75 4.07 -9.58
N LEU A 329 5.07 5.13 -9.96
CA LEU A 329 5.69 6.40 -10.38
C LEU A 329 6.02 7.35 -9.22
N TYR A 330 5.35 7.26 -8.07
CA TYR A 330 5.57 8.22 -6.97
C TYR A 330 7.04 8.36 -6.55
N PRO A 331 7.81 7.26 -6.34
CA PRO A 331 9.22 7.36 -5.99
C PRO A 331 10.07 8.02 -7.08
N ALA A 332 9.77 7.72 -8.35
CA ALA A 332 10.51 8.25 -9.48
C ALA A 332 10.27 9.76 -9.66
N VAL A 333 9.00 10.19 -9.56
CA VAL A 333 8.64 11.62 -9.60
C VAL A 333 9.23 12.38 -8.40
N ALA A 334 9.18 11.81 -7.19
CA ALA A 334 9.83 12.40 -6.02
C ALA A 334 11.35 12.56 -6.23
N ALA A 335 12.01 11.55 -6.79
CA ALA A 335 13.44 11.62 -7.09
C ALA A 335 13.75 12.69 -8.14
N ASP A 336 12.89 12.87 -9.14
CA ASP A 336 13.08 13.91 -10.16
C ASP A 336 12.94 15.32 -9.56
N LEU A 337 12.04 15.53 -8.61
CA LEU A 337 11.75 16.83 -7.99
C LEU A 337 12.77 17.24 -6.91
N PHE A 338 13.17 16.28 -6.06
CA PHE A 338 13.93 16.54 -4.83
C PHE A 338 15.32 15.89 -4.81
N GLY A 339 15.67 15.13 -5.85
CA GLY A 339 16.92 14.38 -5.94
C GLY A 339 16.91 13.08 -5.14
N THR A 340 17.94 12.26 -5.35
CA THR A 340 18.03 10.90 -4.79
C THR A 340 18.69 10.84 -3.41
N ARG A 341 19.47 11.87 -3.02
CA ARG A 341 20.30 11.85 -1.79
C ARG A 341 19.48 11.75 -0.49
N ARG A 342 18.26 12.29 -0.45
CA ARG A 342 17.36 12.29 0.72
C ARG A 342 15.99 11.69 0.43
N ILE A 343 15.89 10.87 -0.62
CA ILE A 343 14.61 10.39 -1.14
C ILE A 343 13.81 9.58 -0.12
N GLY A 344 14.47 8.80 0.75
CA GLY A 344 13.80 8.03 1.80
C GLY A 344 13.05 8.90 2.81
N ALA A 345 13.64 10.02 3.23
CA ALA A 345 12.99 10.97 4.13
C ALA A 345 11.82 11.67 3.44
N VAL A 346 12.01 12.12 2.19
CA VAL A 346 10.96 12.75 1.38
C VAL A 346 9.77 11.82 1.20
N LEU A 347 10.00 10.56 0.82
CA LEU A 347 8.93 9.57 0.67
C LEU A 347 8.26 9.23 2.00
N GLY A 348 9.01 9.20 3.10
CA GLY A 348 8.44 9.03 4.44
C GLY A 348 7.40 10.09 4.77
N TYR A 349 7.74 11.37 4.56
CA TYR A 349 6.77 12.46 4.74
C TYR A 349 5.65 12.43 3.70
N LEU A 350 5.93 12.17 2.42
CA LEU A 350 4.89 12.06 1.40
C LEU A 350 3.88 10.93 1.71
N TYR A 351 4.31 9.82 2.29
CA TYR A 351 3.41 8.73 2.64
C TYR A 351 2.58 8.97 3.90
N THR A 352 2.86 9.99 4.72
CA THR A 352 1.92 10.41 5.77
C THR A 352 0.63 10.95 5.17
N ALA A 353 0.67 11.58 3.98
CA ALA A 353 -0.54 11.96 3.25
C ALA A 353 -1.40 10.73 2.92
N VAL A 354 -0.78 9.63 2.49
CA VAL A 354 -1.48 8.38 2.19
C VAL A 354 -2.13 7.81 3.45
N GLY A 355 -1.41 7.82 4.58
CA GLY A 355 -1.96 7.38 5.87
C GLY A 355 -3.18 8.19 6.31
N ILE A 356 -3.09 9.53 6.28
CA ILE A 356 -4.22 10.41 6.64
C ILE A 356 -5.41 10.16 5.71
N ALA A 357 -5.17 10.05 4.41
CA ALA A 357 -6.20 9.79 3.44
C ALA A 357 -6.86 8.42 3.63
N ALA A 358 -6.09 7.40 4.02
CA ALA A 358 -6.60 6.07 4.35
C ALA A 358 -7.44 6.04 5.64
N LEU A 359 -7.16 6.94 6.59
CA LEU A 359 -7.96 7.08 7.81
C LEU A 359 -9.36 7.66 7.50
N ILE A 360 -9.39 8.67 6.62
CA ILE A 360 -10.58 9.46 6.37
C ILE A 360 -11.44 8.83 5.26
N GLY A 361 -10.85 8.41 4.14
CA GLY A 361 -11.57 8.00 2.93
C GLY A 361 -12.64 6.93 3.15
N PRO A 362 -12.26 5.70 3.56
CA PRO A 362 -13.23 4.62 3.79
C PRO A 362 -14.22 4.98 4.91
N THR A 363 -13.75 5.54 6.03
CA THR A 363 -14.60 5.91 7.17
C THR A 363 -15.67 6.94 6.77
N ALA A 364 -15.28 7.97 6.02
CA ALA A 364 -16.20 8.99 5.52
C ALA A 364 -17.17 8.40 4.50
N ALA A 365 -16.70 7.54 3.58
CA ALA A 365 -17.57 6.86 2.62
C ALA A 365 -18.63 5.99 3.33
N GLY A 366 -18.24 5.26 4.36
CA GLY A 366 -19.15 4.49 5.22
C GLY A 366 -20.19 5.38 5.89
N PHE A 367 -19.78 6.44 6.58
CA PHE A 367 -20.72 7.34 7.25
C PHE A 367 -21.64 8.12 6.31
N ILE A 368 -21.21 8.38 5.07
CA ILE A 368 -22.09 8.95 4.05
C ILE A 368 -23.10 7.90 3.60
N PHE A 369 -22.69 6.66 3.38
CA PHE A 369 -23.60 5.56 3.09
C PHE A 369 -24.63 5.39 4.20
N ASP A 370 -24.22 5.40 5.47
CA ASP A 370 -25.12 5.20 6.61
C ASP A 370 -26.26 6.24 6.67
N ARG A 371 -26.03 7.46 6.18
CA ARG A 371 -27.04 8.53 6.13
C ARG A 371 -27.87 8.56 4.85
N THR A 372 -27.32 8.06 3.74
CA THR A 372 -27.90 8.23 2.40
C THR A 372 -28.42 6.92 1.79
N GLY A 373 -28.01 5.77 2.34
CA GLY A 373 -28.25 4.45 1.78
C GLY A 373 -27.51 4.19 0.46
N SER A 374 -26.55 5.03 0.06
CA SER A 374 -25.93 4.95 -1.26
C SER A 374 -24.45 5.29 -1.26
N TYR A 375 -23.66 4.54 -2.05
CA TYR A 375 -22.26 4.86 -2.34
C TYR A 375 -22.07 5.89 -3.45
N PHE A 376 -23.13 6.34 -4.11
CA PHE A 376 -23.03 7.27 -5.24
C PHE A 376 -22.27 8.55 -4.87
N GLY A 377 -22.59 9.17 -3.74
CA GLY A 377 -21.91 10.36 -3.25
C GLY A 377 -20.39 10.16 -3.05
N PRO A 378 -19.96 9.16 -2.25
CA PRO A 378 -18.54 8.83 -2.09
C PRO A 378 -17.81 8.48 -3.38
N ILE A 379 -18.47 7.77 -4.31
CA ILE A 379 -17.91 7.41 -5.62
C ILE A 379 -17.67 8.66 -6.48
N VAL A 380 -18.67 9.54 -6.59
CA VAL A 380 -18.55 10.79 -7.36
C VAL A 380 -17.50 11.71 -6.74
N ALA A 381 -17.50 11.86 -5.41
CA ALA A 381 -16.49 12.64 -4.71
C ALA A 381 -15.07 12.10 -4.98
N SER A 382 -14.91 10.78 -5.06
CA SER A 382 -13.65 10.14 -5.41
C SER A 382 -13.21 10.43 -6.85
N GLY A 383 -14.14 10.35 -7.82
CA GLY A 383 -13.87 10.72 -9.20
C GLY A 383 -13.41 12.18 -9.34
N VAL A 384 -14.11 13.10 -8.68
CA VAL A 384 -13.77 14.54 -8.68
C VAL A 384 -12.42 14.80 -8.01
N ALA A 385 -12.15 14.20 -6.85
CA ALA A 385 -10.88 14.37 -6.15
C ALA A 385 -9.69 13.86 -6.99
N ALA A 386 -9.82 12.68 -7.62
CA ALA A 386 -8.82 12.16 -8.54
C ALA A 386 -8.64 13.07 -9.77
N PHE A 387 -9.72 13.62 -10.33
CA PHE A 387 -9.65 14.53 -11.47
C PHE A 387 -8.87 15.81 -11.14
N ILE A 388 -9.15 16.42 -9.98
CA ILE A 388 -8.41 17.57 -9.46
C ILE A 388 -6.93 17.21 -9.23
N ALA A 389 -6.66 16.03 -8.65
CA ALA A 389 -5.30 15.55 -8.44
C ALA A 389 -4.52 15.40 -9.76
N GLY A 390 -5.18 14.97 -10.85
CA GLY A 390 -4.59 14.90 -12.18
C GLY A 390 -4.10 16.26 -12.68
N PHE A 391 -4.91 17.32 -12.53
CA PHE A 391 -4.49 18.68 -12.87
C PHE A 391 -3.35 19.20 -12.01
N ILE A 392 -3.36 18.90 -10.71
CA ILE A 392 -2.27 19.31 -9.82
C ILE A 392 -0.98 18.55 -10.18
N ALA A 393 -1.08 17.26 -10.54
CA ALA A 393 0.06 16.46 -10.99
C ALA A 393 0.71 17.05 -12.26
N LEU A 394 -0.08 17.64 -13.17
CA LEU A 394 0.43 18.39 -14.32
C LEU A 394 1.20 19.66 -13.93
N ARG A 395 1.06 20.19 -12.71
CA ARG A 395 1.78 21.38 -12.24
C ARG A 395 3.05 21.05 -11.43
N LEU A 396 3.40 19.78 -11.28
CA LEU A 396 4.61 19.35 -10.59
C LEU A 396 5.87 19.62 -11.42
N GLU A 397 6.25 20.88 -11.58
CA GLU A 397 7.39 21.26 -12.41
C GLU A 397 8.73 21.07 -11.68
N ARG A 398 9.74 20.67 -12.45
CA ARG A 398 11.14 20.67 -11.98
C ARG A 398 11.58 22.13 -11.90
N LYS A 399 12.45 22.47 -10.94
CA LYS A 399 13.16 23.76 -11.01
C LYS A 399 13.90 23.76 -12.35
N SER A 400 13.56 24.69 -13.24
CA SER A 400 14.38 24.95 -14.43
C SER A 400 15.80 25.16 -13.90
N ALA A 401 16.74 24.33 -14.35
CA ALA A 401 18.13 24.68 -14.18
C ALA A 401 18.28 26.02 -14.89
N ILE A 402 18.48 27.09 -14.12
CA ILE A 402 18.87 28.37 -14.68
C ILE A 402 20.17 28.04 -15.42
N ALA A 403 20.11 28.09 -16.75
CA ALA A 403 21.30 28.14 -17.57
C ALA A 403 21.97 29.48 -17.24
N LEU A 404 22.99 29.42 -16.38
CA LEU A 404 23.99 30.46 -16.20
C LEU A 404 25.35 29.79 -16.23
#